data_AF-A0A1F2U5E2-F1
#
_entry.id   AF-A0A1F2U5E2-F1
#
_cell.length_a   1.000
_cell.length_b   1.000
_cell.length_c   1.000
_cell.angle_alpha   90.00
_cell.angle_beta   90.00
_cell.angle_gamma   90.00
#
_symmetry.space_group_name_H-M   'P 1'
#
loop_
_entity.id
_entity.type
_entity.pdbx_description
1 polymer ?
#
loop_
_entity_poly.entity_id
_entity_poly.type
_entity_poly.pdbx_seq_one_letter_code
_entity_poly.pdbx_strand_id
1 'polypeptide(L)'
;MGTWKLNVEKSKYSPGPAPKSLTVKFEPAGKGVKVTTEGITADGKPTATEFTANYDGKDNPIKGLPTSDTVSLKRINALTTMRTDKKGGKVVVTIKRVIAKDGKTFTAAVKAKTAKGEPVNNMLVFEKQ
;
A
#
# COMPACT_ATOMS: atom_id res chain seq x y z
N MET A 1 7.09 -7.56 8.83
CA MET A 1 6.04 -8.59 9.02
C MET A 1 5.16 -8.19 10.19
N GLY A 2 3.94 -8.70 10.26
CA GLY A 2 2.96 -8.38 11.29
C GLY A 2 1.79 -7.56 10.76
N THR A 3 0.90 -7.18 11.67
CA THR A 3 -0.29 -6.38 11.39
C THR A 3 -0.04 -4.93 11.75
N TRP A 4 -0.50 -4.02 10.90
CA TRP A 4 -0.21 -2.60 10.99
C TRP A 4 -1.48 -1.81 10.75
N LYS A 5 -1.77 -0.87 11.64
CA LYS A 5 -2.94 0.00 11.55
C LYS A 5 -2.51 1.39 11.11
N LEU A 6 -3.27 1.96 10.18
CA LEU A 6 -3.09 3.33 9.73
C LEU A 6 -3.39 4.30 10.87
N ASN A 7 -2.46 5.19 11.15
CA ASN A 7 -2.69 6.34 11.99
C ASN A 7 -3.21 7.48 11.08
N VAL A 8 -4.54 7.64 11.03
CA VAL A 8 -5.21 8.60 10.14
C VAL A 8 -4.78 10.04 10.46
N GLU A 9 -4.65 10.36 11.74
CA GLU A 9 -4.28 11.69 12.24
C GLU A 9 -2.85 12.09 11.87
N LYS A 10 -1.89 11.15 11.95
CA LYS A 10 -0.49 11.40 11.55
C LYS A 10 -0.27 11.36 10.04
N SER A 11 -1.26 10.94 9.26
CA SER A 11 -1.16 10.79 7.81
C SER A 11 -1.59 12.07 7.09
N LYS A 12 -1.03 12.30 5.89
CA LYS A 12 -1.34 13.44 5.03
C LYS A 12 -1.93 12.98 3.70
N TYR A 13 -2.96 13.67 3.24
CA TYR A 13 -3.72 13.32 2.04
C TYR A 13 -3.83 14.50 1.09
N SER A 14 -3.52 14.30 -0.18
CA SER A 14 -3.64 15.31 -1.22
C SER A 14 -3.99 14.66 -2.57
N PRO A 15 -5.18 14.90 -3.12
CA PRO A 15 -6.34 15.50 -2.44
C PRO A 15 -6.86 14.61 -1.29
N GLY A 16 -7.58 15.22 -0.35
CA GLY A 16 -8.43 14.48 0.58
C GLY A 16 -9.73 14.02 -0.07
N PRO A 17 -10.65 13.37 0.67
CA PRO A 17 -10.58 13.07 2.11
C PRO A 17 -9.74 11.84 2.48
N ALA A 18 -9.40 11.71 3.76
CA ALA A 18 -8.74 10.52 4.34
C ALA A 18 -9.72 9.33 4.44
N PRO A 19 -9.25 8.07 4.37
CA PRO A 19 -10.06 6.92 4.74
C PRO A 19 -10.38 6.96 6.24
N LYS A 20 -11.48 6.32 6.64
CA LYS A 20 -11.85 6.18 8.06
C LYS A 20 -10.96 5.17 8.78
N SER A 21 -10.51 4.12 8.09
CA SER A 21 -9.56 3.16 8.64
C SER A 21 -8.82 2.38 7.54
N LEU A 22 -7.66 1.86 7.89
CA LEU A 22 -6.94 0.88 7.06
C LEU A 22 -6.03 0.04 7.96
N THR A 23 -6.08 -1.27 7.79
CA THR A 23 -5.21 -2.25 8.42
C THR A 23 -4.53 -3.05 7.34
N VAL A 24 -3.23 -3.30 7.50
CA VAL A 24 -2.41 -4.07 6.56
C VAL A 24 -1.69 -5.17 7.32
N LYS A 25 -1.86 -6.41 6.87
CA LYS A 25 -1.13 -7.57 7.39
C LYS A 25 -0.08 -7.99 6.39
N PHE A 26 1.16 -8.16 6.86
CA PHE A 26 2.28 -8.66 6.08
C PHE A 26 2.72 -10.02 6.64
N GLU A 27 2.60 -11.05 5.81
CA GLU A 27 2.97 -12.42 6.14
C GLU A 27 4.09 -12.93 5.23
N PRO A 28 5.09 -13.67 5.75
CA PRO A 28 6.13 -14.27 4.91
C PRO A 28 5.51 -15.19 3.85
N ALA A 29 6.02 -15.12 2.61
CA ALA A 29 5.62 -16.02 1.54
C ALA A 29 6.81 -16.31 0.62
N GLY A 30 7.55 -17.38 0.89
CA GLY A 30 8.77 -17.73 0.14
C GLY A 30 9.79 -16.59 0.13
N LYS A 31 10.20 -16.14 -1.08
CA LYS A 31 11.11 -15.00 -1.28
C LYS A 31 10.42 -13.63 -1.20
N GLY A 32 9.13 -13.64 -0.91
CA GLY A 32 8.24 -12.50 -1.01
C GLY A 32 7.43 -12.25 0.25
N VAL A 33 6.21 -11.78 0.03
CA VAL A 33 5.26 -11.44 1.09
C VAL A 33 3.83 -11.68 0.58
N LYS A 34 2.99 -12.21 1.45
CA LYS A 34 1.54 -12.15 1.32
C LYS A 34 1.05 -10.91 2.06
N VAL A 35 0.22 -10.11 1.40
CA VAL A 35 -0.34 -8.88 1.95
C VAL A 35 -1.85 -8.95 1.88
N THR A 36 -2.50 -8.77 3.03
CA THR A 36 -3.94 -8.52 3.09
C THR A 36 -4.19 -7.12 3.65
N THR A 37 -5.20 -6.45 3.12
CA THR A 37 -5.63 -5.14 3.60
C THR A 37 -7.11 -5.16 3.87
N GLU A 38 -7.55 -4.51 4.94
CA GLU A 38 -8.96 -4.25 5.23
C GLU A 38 -9.09 -2.80 5.69
N GLY A 39 -10.17 -2.13 5.31
CA GLY A 39 -10.36 -0.74 5.72
C GLY A 39 -11.72 -0.18 5.34
N ILE A 40 -12.02 0.99 5.89
CA ILE A 40 -13.23 1.75 5.58
C ILE A 40 -12.79 3.02 4.84
N THR A 41 -13.28 3.17 3.62
CA THR A 41 -13.04 4.35 2.78
C THR A 41 -13.73 5.60 3.35
N ALA A 42 -13.40 6.77 2.80
CA ALA A 42 -13.95 8.04 3.27
C ALA A 42 -15.49 8.09 3.18
N ASP A 43 -16.08 7.48 2.14
CA ASP A 43 -17.54 7.37 1.94
C ASP A 43 -18.20 6.28 2.80
N GLY A 44 -17.42 5.61 3.66
CA GLY A 44 -17.92 4.59 4.58
C GLY A 44 -18.00 3.17 3.98
N LYS A 45 -17.55 2.95 2.75
CA LYS A 45 -17.57 1.60 2.16
C LYS A 45 -16.42 0.73 2.68
N PRO A 46 -16.68 -0.53 3.04
CA PRO A 46 -15.63 -1.48 3.36
C PRO A 46 -14.81 -1.82 2.11
N THR A 47 -13.53 -2.08 2.33
CA THR A 47 -12.57 -2.50 1.30
C THR A 47 -11.74 -3.64 1.84
N ALA A 48 -11.45 -4.61 0.97
CA ALA A 48 -10.58 -5.72 1.27
C ALA A 48 -9.74 -6.07 0.02
N THR A 49 -8.43 -6.22 0.19
CA THR A 49 -7.54 -6.62 -0.91
C THR A 49 -6.53 -7.66 -0.45
N GLU A 50 -6.07 -8.49 -1.39
CA GLU A 50 -5.07 -9.51 -1.14
C GLU A 50 -4.12 -9.63 -2.34
N PHE A 51 -2.83 -9.81 -2.07
CA PHE A 51 -1.88 -10.30 -3.07
C PHE A 51 -0.72 -11.06 -2.41
N THR A 52 -0.03 -11.86 -3.22
CA THR A 52 1.27 -12.46 -2.87
C THR A 52 2.27 -12.10 -3.95
N ALA A 53 3.43 -11.55 -3.57
CA ALA A 53 4.44 -11.12 -4.53
C ALA A 53 5.86 -11.27 -3.97
N ASN A 54 6.80 -11.62 -4.85
CA ASN A 54 8.24 -11.59 -4.57
C ASN A 54 8.80 -10.17 -4.74
N TYR A 55 9.95 -9.90 -4.12
CA TYR A 55 10.68 -8.64 -4.27
C TYR A 55 11.57 -8.62 -5.53
N ASP A 56 11.14 -9.25 -6.61
CA ASP A 56 11.88 -9.43 -7.88
C ASP A 56 11.44 -8.47 -8.99
N GLY A 57 10.46 -7.60 -8.71
CA GLY A 57 9.92 -6.65 -9.67
C GLY A 57 8.96 -7.25 -10.70
N LYS A 58 8.55 -8.51 -10.56
CA LYS A 58 7.56 -9.13 -11.44
C LYS A 58 6.14 -8.76 -11.01
N ASP A 59 5.26 -8.62 -11.99
CA ASP A 59 3.84 -8.36 -11.75
C ASP A 59 3.15 -9.61 -11.22
N ASN A 60 2.34 -9.45 -10.17
CA ASN A 60 1.52 -10.48 -9.56
C ASN A 60 0.08 -9.96 -9.41
N PRO A 61 -0.96 -10.79 -9.52
CA PRO A 61 -2.35 -10.33 -9.46
C PRO A 61 -2.71 -9.76 -8.09
N ILE A 62 -3.52 -8.70 -8.10
CA ILE A 62 -4.20 -8.18 -6.91
C ILE A 62 -5.66 -8.62 -6.93
N LYS A 63 -6.16 -9.12 -5.80
CA LYS A 63 -7.59 -9.42 -5.60
C LYS A 63 -8.29 -8.29 -4.86
N GLY A 64 -9.54 -8.01 -5.21
CA GLY A 64 -10.40 -7.07 -4.48
C GLY A 64 -10.12 -5.59 -4.72
N LEU A 65 -9.26 -5.24 -5.69
CA LEU A 65 -8.91 -3.85 -5.98
C LEU A 65 -9.34 -3.44 -7.41
N PRO A 66 -10.45 -2.70 -7.59
CA PRO A 66 -10.94 -2.32 -8.92
C PRO A 66 -9.98 -1.44 -9.71
N THR A 67 -9.15 -0.64 -9.02
CA THR A 67 -8.27 0.37 -9.60
C THR A 67 -6.91 -0.16 -10.02
N SER A 68 -6.56 -1.41 -9.72
CA SER A 68 -5.28 -2.01 -10.10
C SER A 68 -5.41 -3.53 -10.23
N ASP A 69 -4.87 -4.07 -11.31
CA ASP A 69 -4.94 -5.49 -11.64
C ASP A 69 -3.73 -6.26 -11.11
N THR A 70 -2.55 -5.62 -11.09
CA THR A 70 -1.28 -6.26 -10.70
C THR A 70 -0.41 -5.37 -9.83
N VAL A 71 0.46 -6.01 -9.05
CA VAL A 71 1.47 -5.41 -8.19
C VAL A 71 2.83 -6.02 -8.47
N SER A 72 3.86 -5.18 -8.47
CA SER A 72 5.26 -5.60 -8.41
C SER A 72 5.95 -4.98 -7.20
N LEU A 73 6.85 -5.74 -6.58
CA LEU A 73 7.63 -5.29 -5.43
C LEU A 73 9.12 -5.32 -5.72
N LYS A 74 9.85 -4.33 -5.22
CA LYS A 74 11.31 -4.30 -5.21
C LYS A 74 11.82 -3.97 -3.82
N ARG A 75 12.86 -4.66 -3.38
CA ARG A 75 13.59 -4.31 -2.16
C ARG A 75 14.72 -3.34 -2.52
N ILE A 76 14.75 -2.18 -1.87
CA ILE A 76 15.81 -1.18 -2.06
C ILE A 76 16.92 -1.40 -1.04
N ASN A 77 16.55 -1.62 0.21
CA ASN A 77 17.45 -2.01 1.30
C ASN A 77 16.64 -2.73 2.41
N ALA A 78 17.27 -3.00 3.55
CA ALA A 78 16.65 -3.72 4.67
C ALA A 78 15.33 -3.08 5.19
N LEU A 79 15.22 -1.76 5.13
CA LEU A 79 14.08 -1.00 5.68
C LEU A 79 13.22 -0.33 4.61
N THR A 80 13.62 -0.39 3.33
CA THR A 80 12.97 0.34 2.24
C THR A 80 12.54 -0.60 1.13
N THR A 81 11.27 -0.50 0.74
CA THR A 81 10.71 -1.25 -0.41
C THR A 81 9.94 -0.33 -1.33
N MET A 82 9.90 -0.67 -2.61
CA MET A 82 9.06 -0.05 -3.62
C MET A 82 7.94 -1.02 -4.00
N ARG A 83 6.73 -0.47 -4.16
CA ARG A 83 5.57 -1.14 -4.74
C ARG A 83 5.11 -0.34 -5.95
N THR A 84 4.75 -1.04 -7.01
CA THR A 84 4.18 -0.45 -8.22
C THR A 84 2.95 -1.25 -8.60
N ASP A 85 1.81 -0.56 -8.69
CA ASP A 85 0.56 -1.17 -9.11
C ASP A 85 0.18 -0.70 -10.51
N LYS A 86 -0.39 -1.62 -11.29
CA LYS A 86 -0.76 -1.39 -12.70
C LYS A 86 -2.21 -1.74 -12.95
N LYS A 87 -2.85 -0.96 -13.84
CA LYS A 87 -4.18 -1.24 -14.43
C LYS A 87 -4.02 -1.37 -15.95
N GLY A 88 -4.46 -2.47 -16.54
CA GLY A 88 -4.28 -2.74 -17.97
C GLY A 88 -2.82 -2.61 -18.42
N GLY A 89 -1.87 -3.09 -17.60
CA GLY A 89 -0.43 -3.02 -17.86
C GLY A 89 0.22 -1.64 -17.64
N LYS A 90 -0.56 -0.57 -17.39
CA LYS A 90 -0.04 0.78 -17.18
C LYS A 90 0.12 1.08 -15.69
N VAL A 91 1.23 1.71 -15.30
CA VAL A 91 1.47 2.12 -13.91
C VAL A 91 0.45 3.17 -13.49
N VAL A 92 -0.28 2.88 -12.40
CA VAL A 92 -1.29 3.79 -11.83
C VAL A 92 -0.96 4.23 -10.41
N VAL A 93 -0.16 3.44 -9.67
CA VAL A 93 0.26 3.76 -8.31
C VAL A 93 1.73 3.38 -8.12
N THR A 94 2.47 4.23 -7.42
CA THR A 94 3.78 3.90 -6.86
C THR A 94 3.81 4.20 -5.37
N ILE A 95 4.40 3.30 -4.59
CA ILE A 95 4.47 3.43 -3.14
C ILE A 95 5.89 3.14 -2.68
N LYS A 96 6.53 4.11 -2.03
CA LYS A 96 7.78 3.90 -1.29
C LYS A 96 7.45 3.67 0.18
N ARG A 97 7.76 2.48 0.68
CA ARG A 97 7.59 2.13 2.10
C ARG A 97 8.93 2.18 2.82
N VAL A 98 8.97 2.83 3.98
CA VAL A 98 10.14 2.93 4.85
C VAL A 98 9.75 2.53 6.27
N ILE A 99 10.37 1.47 6.79
CA ILE A 99 10.19 1.03 8.18
C ILE A 99 11.14 1.84 9.06
N ALA A 100 10.62 2.38 10.17
CA ALA A 100 11.44 3.07 11.16
C ALA A 100 12.44 2.12 11.82
N LYS A 101 13.56 2.64 12.32
CA LYS A 101 14.63 1.81 12.93
C LYS A 101 14.13 0.99 14.14
N ASP A 102 13.13 1.51 14.86
CA ASP A 102 12.51 0.81 15.99
C ASP A 102 11.58 -0.34 15.59
N GLY A 103 11.25 -0.47 14.30
CA GLY A 103 10.34 -1.48 13.78
C GLY A 103 8.89 -1.34 14.25
N LYS A 104 8.52 -0.20 14.88
CA LYS A 104 7.17 0.06 15.43
C LYS A 104 6.30 0.85 14.47
N THR A 105 6.90 1.59 13.55
CA THR A 105 6.19 2.35 12.53
C THR A 105 6.75 2.11 11.14
N PHE A 106 5.91 2.31 10.12
CA PHE A 106 6.40 2.53 8.77
C PHE A 106 5.65 3.68 8.11
N THR A 107 6.32 4.37 7.19
CA THR A 107 5.68 5.37 6.32
C THR A 107 5.51 4.81 4.92
N ALA A 108 4.45 5.25 4.24
CA ALA A 108 4.20 4.94 2.84
C ALA A 108 3.93 6.24 2.08
N ALA A 109 4.89 6.64 1.24
CA ALA A 109 4.72 7.74 0.30
C ALA A 109 4.05 7.21 -0.97
N VAL A 110 2.80 7.62 -1.21
CA VAL A 110 1.96 7.17 -2.31
C VAL A 110 1.91 8.25 -3.38
N LYS A 111 2.22 7.89 -4.62
CA LYS A 111 1.93 8.69 -5.81
C LYS A 111 1.00 7.93 -6.73
N ALA A 112 -0.12 8.54 -7.10
CA ALA A 112 -1.10 7.95 -8.01
C ALA A 112 -1.77 9.04 -8.86
N LYS A 113 -2.73 8.64 -9.70
CA LYS A 113 -3.64 9.55 -10.39
C LYS A 113 -5.09 9.16 -10.12
N THR A 114 -5.98 10.14 -10.00
CA THR A 114 -7.43 9.88 -9.96
C THR A 114 -7.91 9.40 -11.33
N ALA A 115 -9.16 8.92 -11.43
CA ALA A 115 -9.78 8.58 -12.72
C ALA A 115 -9.81 9.78 -13.71
N LYS A 116 -9.78 11.01 -13.19
CA LYS A 116 -9.72 12.26 -13.96
C LYS A 116 -8.30 12.69 -14.32
N GLY A 117 -7.28 11.93 -13.90
CA GLY A 117 -5.86 12.20 -14.19
C GLY A 117 -5.18 13.15 -13.20
N GLU A 118 -5.88 13.64 -12.19
CA GLU A 118 -5.33 14.54 -11.17
C GLU A 118 -4.31 13.80 -10.29
N PRO A 119 -3.19 14.44 -9.91
CA PRO A 119 -2.17 13.80 -9.09
C PRO A 119 -2.68 13.55 -7.66
N VAL A 120 -2.39 12.37 -7.14
CA VAL A 120 -2.58 11.99 -5.74
C VAL A 120 -1.22 11.82 -5.09
N ASN A 121 -0.98 12.52 -3.98
CA ASN A 121 0.24 12.48 -3.18
C ASN A 121 -0.10 12.32 -1.69
N ASN A 122 -0.01 11.10 -1.17
CA ASN A 122 -0.29 10.83 0.24
C ASN A 122 0.97 10.42 0.99
N MET A 123 1.06 10.81 2.25
CA MET A 123 2.05 10.30 3.21
C MET A 123 1.30 9.58 4.30
N LEU A 124 1.34 8.25 4.28
CA LEU A 124 0.63 7.42 5.24
C LEU A 124 1.59 6.98 6.35
N VAL A 125 1.14 7.03 7.59
CA VAL A 125 1.87 6.56 8.76
C VAL A 125 1.13 5.36 9.34
N PHE A 126 1.82 4.23 9.47
CA PHE A 126 1.28 3.02 10.06
C PHE A 126 2.02 2.69 11.34
N GLU A 127 1.26 2.23 12.32
CA GLU A 127 1.75 1.75 13.61
C GLU A 127 1.49 0.26 13.69
N LYS A 128 2.49 -0.48 14.17
CA LYS A 128 2.36 -1.93 14.37
C LYS A 128 1.34 -2.19 15.47
N GLN A 129 0.44 -3.16 15.25
CA GLN A 129 -0.47 -3.64 16.29
C GLN A 129 0.23 -4.57 17.28
#